data_AF-A0A8D2D1M0-F1
#
_entry.id   AF-A0A8D2D1M0-F1
#
_cell.length_a   1.000
_cell.length_b   1.000
_cell.length_c   1.000
_cell.angle_alpha   90.00
_cell.angle_beta   90.00
_cell.angle_gamma   90.00
#
_symmetry.space_group_name_H-M   'P 1'
#
loop_
_entity.id
_entity.type
_entity.pdbx_description
1 polymer ?
#
loop_
_entity_poly.entity_id
_entity_poly.type
_entity_poly.pdbx_seq_one_letter_code
_entity_poly.pdbx_strand_id
1 'polypeptide(L)'
;MQASVRLGNPPLPPPWWNLQAVCVDCWYWGGCRSEAGGSCSLCSQIIGCRVRRDPPGSTERYTRWINQLAPPQLLTQVFTAHGPTVIMPTWFCSRAWFSHVGPFDEGGQGVPEDLLFFYQHLRKGGGVLRVDQTLLLYRHHPHAATHSVLETTIWTHRVRFLEERALPSWTSFTIWNAGKQGRRLYRSLTAASRRKVVAFCDVDENKIRKGFYCYEGAQERPKPRVPILHFRAARPPFVLCVKLDLTGGEFEDNLRSLHLQEGRDFLHFS
;
A
#
# COMPACT_ATOMS: atom_id res chain seq x y z
N MET A 1 33.73 -53.07 -4.66
CA MET A 1 34.37 -51.82 -4.20
C MET A 1 33.28 -50.79 -4.01
N GLN A 2 32.90 -50.53 -2.76
CA GLN A 2 31.86 -49.58 -2.38
C GLN A 2 32.32 -48.14 -2.67
N ALA A 3 31.43 -47.30 -3.17
CA ALA A 3 31.48 -45.86 -2.97
C ALA A 3 30.05 -45.31 -2.92
N SER A 4 29.53 -45.26 -1.70
CA SER A 4 28.31 -44.56 -1.32
C SER A 4 28.61 -43.05 -1.35
N VAL A 5 27.97 -42.30 -2.26
CA VAL A 5 27.98 -40.84 -2.22
C VAL A 5 26.79 -40.40 -1.37
N ARG A 6 27.08 -40.07 -0.10
CA ARG A 6 26.13 -39.41 0.80
C ARG A 6 25.86 -38.00 0.28
N LEU A 7 24.65 -37.74 -0.17
CA LEU A 7 24.12 -36.38 -0.29
C LEU A 7 23.94 -35.84 1.14
N GLY A 8 24.88 -35.02 1.59
CA GLY A 8 24.74 -34.32 2.87
C GLY A 8 23.57 -33.35 2.79
N ASN A 9 22.64 -33.45 3.75
CA ASN A 9 21.65 -32.40 3.98
C ASN A 9 22.41 -31.08 4.24
N PRO A 10 21.98 -29.94 3.66
CA PRO A 10 22.55 -28.65 3.99
C PRO A 10 22.36 -28.38 5.49
N PRO A 11 23.31 -27.70 6.15
CA PRO A 11 23.20 -27.40 7.58
C PRO A 11 21.93 -26.57 7.84
N LEU A 12 21.21 -26.94 8.89
CA LEU A 12 20.11 -26.14 9.42
C LEU A 12 20.63 -24.73 9.75
N PRO A 13 19.91 -23.65 9.36
CA PRO A 13 20.32 -22.30 9.71
C PRO A 13 20.33 -22.12 11.24
N PRO A 14 21.28 -21.37 11.81
CA PRO A 14 21.36 -21.14 13.24
C PRO A 14 20.12 -20.39 13.77
N PRO A 15 19.76 -20.58 15.06
CA PRO A 15 18.46 -20.20 15.64
C PRO A 15 18.16 -18.69 15.73
N TRP A 16 19.00 -17.84 15.14
CA TRP A 16 18.83 -16.37 15.10
C TRP A 16 18.49 -15.83 13.70
N TRP A 17 18.25 -16.71 12.71
CA TRP A 17 17.57 -16.31 11.47
C TRP A 17 16.10 -15.99 11.78
N ASN A 18 15.85 -14.73 12.14
CA ASN A 18 14.52 -14.15 12.11
C ASN A 18 13.91 -14.42 10.72
N LEU A 19 12.64 -14.84 10.68
CA LEU A 19 11.87 -15.19 9.49
C LEU A 19 11.78 -14.02 8.49
N GLN A 20 12.89 -13.74 7.80
CA GLN A 20 12.94 -12.88 6.63
C GLN A 20 12.48 -13.72 5.43
N ALA A 21 11.74 -13.09 4.50
CA ALA A 21 11.04 -13.69 3.37
C ALA A 21 11.61 -15.03 2.86
N VAL A 22 10.74 -16.03 2.69
CA VAL A 22 11.17 -17.34 2.18
C VAL A 22 11.44 -17.22 0.69
N CYS A 23 12.73 -17.14 0.34
CA CYS A 23 13.19 -17.11 -1.04
C CYS A 23 13.18 -18.54 -1.60
N VAL A 24 12.37 -18.78 -2.64
CA VAL A 24 12.38 -20.05 -3.37
C VAL A 24 13.11 -19.84 -4.69
N ASP A 25 14.09 -20.69 -5.00
CA ASP A 25 14.73 -20.64 -6.32
C ASP A 25 13.72 -21.06 -7.39
N CYS A 26 13.65 -20.33 -8.53
CA CYS A 26 12.70 -20.63 -9.63
C CYS A 26 12.87 -22.06 -10.22
N TRP A 27 13.80 -22.88 -9.73
CA TRP A 27 13.97 -24.30 -10.09
C TRP A 27 12.85 -25.22 -9.61
N TYR A 28 12.18 -24.92 -8.48
CA TYR A 28 11.08 -25.75 -7.96
C TYR A 28 9.77 -25.57 -8.75
N TRP A 29 9.66 -24.47 -9.50
CA TRP A 29 8.58 -24.21 -10.44
C TRP A 29 9.08 -24.55 -11.84
N GLY A 30 9.01 -25.84 -12.20
CA GLY A 30 9.55 -26.43 -13.43
C GLY A 30 9.91 -25.44 -14.53
N GLY A 31 11.22 -25.20 -14.70
CA GLY A 31 11.85 -24.57 -15.85
C GLY A 31 11.01 -23.56 -16.63
N CYS A 32 10.66 -22.42 -16.04
CA CYS A 32 10.00 -21.34 -16.76
C CYS A 32 11.02 -20.54 -17.60
N ARG A 33 11.62 -21.19 -18.61
CA ARG A 33 12.21 -20.48 -19.76
C ARG A 33 11.08 -20.28 -20.75
N SER A 34 10.64 -19.03 -20.93
CA SER A 34 9.84 -18.71 -22.11
C SER A 34 10.72 -18.95 -23.34
N GLU A 35 10.25 -19.76 -24.29
CA GLU A 35 10.92 -19.94 -25.60
C GLU A 35 10.90 -18.66 -26.46
N ALA A 36 10.40 -17.54 -25.91
CA ALA A 36 10.26 -16.27 -26.59
C ALA A 36 10.72 -15.11 -25.69
N GLY A 37 12.01 -15.06 -25.30
CA GLY A 37 12.73 -13.84 -24.88
C GLY A 37 12.08 -12.92 -23.83
N GLY A 38 11.03 -13.36 -23.13
CA GLY A 38 10.19 -12.54 -22.27
C GLY A 38 10.38 -12.97 -20.82
N SER A 39 10.74 -12.01 -19.98
CA SER A 39 10.85 -12.20 -18.53
C SER A 39 9.59 -12.91 -17.99
N CYS A 40 9.77 -14.05 -17.31
CA CYS A 40 8.67 -14.76 -16.67
C CYS A 40 8.09 -13.87 -15.55
N SER A 41 6.85 -13.42 -15.72
CA SER A 41 6.19 -12.49 -14.79
C SER A 41 6.13 -13.01 -13.36
N LEU A 42 6.13 -14.34 -13.16
CA LEU A 42 6.13 -14.99 -11.85
C LEU A 42 7.43 -14.79 -11.06
N CYS A 43 8.59 -14.74 -11.72
CA CYS A 43 9.87 -14.63 -11.00
C CYS A 43 10.07 -13.22 -10.40
N SER A 44 9.25 -12.21 -10.74
CA SER A 44 9.25 -10.86 -10.16
C SER A 44 8.04 -10.53 -9.27
N GLN A 45 7.38 -11.55 -8.71
CA GLN A 45 6.24 -11.36 -7.81
C GLN A 45 6.65 -11.50 -6.33
N ILE A 46 5.98 -10.73 -5.47
CA ILE A 46 5.78 -11.10 -4.07
C ILE A 46 4.43 -11.83 -3.99
N ILE A 47 4.45 -13.04 -3.46
CA ILE A 47 3.28 -13.88 -3.28
C ILE A 47 2.99 -13.95 -1.78
N GLY A 48 1.79 -13.53 -1.37
CA GLY A 48 1.28 -13.68 -0.01
C GLY A 48 0.09 -14.63 0.08
N CYS A 49 -0.57 -14.66 1.23
CA CYS A 49 -1.79 -15.43 1.46
C CYS A 49 -2.79 -14.67 2.33
N ARG A 50 -4.00 -15.23 2.51
CA ARG A 50 -4.93 -14.75 3.54
C ARG A 50 -4.43 -15.17 4.93
N VAL A 51 -4.81 -14.38 5.93
CA VAL A 51 -4.34 -14.58 7.30
C VAL A 51 -5.48 -14.63 8.30
N ARG A 52 -5.26 -15.33 9.41
CA ARG A 52 -6.11 -15.28 10.62
C ARG A 52 -5.32 -14.75 11.80
N ARG A 53 -6.01 -14.18 12.78
CA ARG A 53 -5.39 -13.54 13.96
C ARG A 53 -5.54 -14.40 15.21
N ASP A 54 -4.54 -14.33 16.08
CA ASP A 54 -4.54 -14.91 17.42
C ASP A 54 -4.16 -13.82 18.45
N PRO A 55 -5.04 -13.43 19.39
CA PRO A 55 -6.42 -13.88 19.52
C PRO A 55 -7.31 -13.38 18.37
N PRO A 56 -8.46 -14.06 18.11
CA PRO A 56 -9.46 -13.58 17.16
C PRO A 56 -9.89 -12.13 17.44
N GLY A 57 -10.19 -11.37 16.39
CA GLY A 57 -10.59 -9.95 16.51
C GLY A 57 -9.44 -8.94 16.63
N SER A 58 -8.19 -9.40 16.82
CA SER A 58 -7.03 -8.49 16.83
C SER A 58 -6.90 -7.75 15.50
N THR A 59 -6.89 -6.41 15.51
CA THR A 59 -6.81 -5.58 14.29
C THR A 59 -7.85 -5.98 13.23
N GLU A 60 -9.10 -6.20 13.65
CA GLU A 60 -10.16 -6.80 12.81
C GLU A 60 -10.34 -6.11 11.45
N ARG A 61 -10.46 -4.79 11.43
CA ARG A 61 -10.62 -4.01 10.19
C ARG A 61 -9.48 -4.23 9.22
N TYR A 62 -8.25 -4.24 9.73
CA TYR A 62 -7.06 -4.49 8.91
C TYR A 62 -7.07 -5.91 8.35
N THR A 63 -7.39 -6.90 9.18
CA THR A 63 -7.46 -8.30 8.78
C THR A 63 -8.56 -8.55 7.74
N ARG A 64 -9.71 -7.88 7.88
CA ARG A 64 -10.79 -7.90 6.90
C ARG A 64 -10.33 -7.31 5.57
N TRP A 65 -9.73 -6.12 5.61
CA TRP A 65 -9.22 -5.42 4.44
C TRP A 65 -8.22 -6.28 3.63
N ILE A 66 -7.12 -6.75 4.24
CA ILE A 66 -6.10 -7.54 3.52
C ILE A 66 -6.63 -8.84 2.93
N ASN A 67 -7.64 -9.46 3.56
CA ASN A 67 -8.20 -10.73 3.10
C ASN A 67 -9.24 -10.56 1.99
N GLN A 68 -9.84 -9.37 1.86
CA GLN A 68 -10.94 -9.09 0.93
C GLN A 68 -10.52 -8.32 -0.33
N LEU A 69 -9.31 -7.77 -0.40
CA LEU A 69 -8.80 -7.12 -1.62
C LEU A 69 -8.95 -8.05 -2.82
N ALA A 70 -9.58 -7.58 -3.91
CA ALA A 70 -9.54 -8.27 -5.19
C ALA A 70 -8.11 -8.23 -5.78
N PRO A 71 -7.75 -9.13 -6.72
CA PRO A 71 -6.39 -9.16 -7.26
C PRO A 71 -5.88 -7.82 -7.81
N PRO A 72 -6.66 -7.02 -8.57
CA PRO A 72 -6.21 -5.69 -9.00
C PRO A 72 -6.00 -4.70 -7.84
N GLN A 73 -6.78 -4.86 -6.76
CA GLN A 73 -6.72 -3.99 -5.59
C GLN A 73 -5.43 -4.16 -4.78
N LEU A 74 -4.72 -5.27 -4.96
CA LEU A 74 -3.38 -5.46 -4.40
C LEU A 74 -2.39 -4.39 -4.90
N LEU A 75 -2.61 -3.82 -6.09
CA LEU A 75 -1.76 -2.77 -6.65
C LEU A 75 -2.37 -1.36 -6.52
N THR A 76 -3.69 -1.23 -6.50
CA THR A 76 -4.34 0.10 -6.39
C THR A 76 -4.49 0.60 -4.96
N GLN A 77 -4.51 -0.29 -3.95
CA GLN A 77 -4.67 0.09 -2.53
C GLN A 77 -3.37 0.13 -1.72
N VAL A 78 -2.22 0.09 -2.40
CA VAL A 78 -0.87 0.22 -1.79
C VAL A 78 -0.64 1.55 -1.07
N PHE A 79 -1.49 2.55 -1.31
CA PHE A 79 -1.39 3.88 -0.71
C PHE A 79 -2.14 4.03 0.62
N THR A 80 -2.78 2.98 1.14
CA THR A 80 -3.51 3.01 2.42
C THR A 80 -2.57 2.97 3.64
N ALA A 81 -3.05 3.34 4.82
CA ALA A 81 -2.29 3.32 6.08
C ALA A 81 -1.96 1.92 6.58
N HIS A 82 -2.58 0.91 5.98
CA HIS A 82 -2.57 -0.47 6.43
C HIS A 82 -1.29 -1.23 6.02
N GLY A 83 -0.38 -0.58 5.30
CA GLY A 83 0.88 -1.20 4.88
C GLY A 83 0.65 -2.21 3.74
N PRO A 84 1.68 -3.00 3.38
CA PRO A 84 1.65 -3.83 2.17
C PRO A 84 0.36 -4.62 2.01
N THR A 85 -0.14 -4.69 0.78
CA THR A 85 -1.41 -5.34 0.43
C THR A 85 -1.37 -6.86 0.56
N VAL A 86 -0.17 -7.41 0.80
CA VAL A 86 0.10 -8.74 1.30
C VAL A 86 1.02 -8.63 2.51
N ILE A 87 0.75 -9.35 3.59
CA ILE A 87 1.41 -9.14 4.89
C ILE A 87 2.63 -10.06 5.06
N MET A 88 3.73 -9.56 5.61
CA MET A 88 4.81 -10.43 6.07
C MET A 88 4.35 -11.24 7.32
N PRO A 89 4.88 -12.45 7.63
CA PRO A 89 5.88 -13.23 6.91
C PRO A 89 5.34 -14.07 5.75
N THR A 90 4.18 -13.75 5.17
CA THR A 90 3.61 -14.59 4.09
C THR A 90 4.37 -14.50 2.76
N TRP A 91 5.39 -13.64 2.65
CA TRP A 91 6.01 -13.32 1.38
C TRP A 91 6.91 -14.44 0.88
N PHE A 92 6.52 -14.99 -0.26
CA PHE A 92 7.35 -15.82 -1.12
C PHE A 92 7.73 -15.01 -2.36
N CYS A 93 9.01 -15.01 -2.70
CA CYS A 93 9.51 -14.42 -3.94
C CYS A 93 10.76 -15.18 -4.40
N SER A 94 11.18 -14.97 -5.66
CA SER A 94 12.41 -15.59 -6.14
C SER A 94 13.63 -14.96 -5.46
N ARG A 95 14.64 -15.77 -5.12
CA ARG A 95 15.91 -15.26 -4.55
C ARG A 95 16.55 -14.21 -5.46
N ALA A 96 16.59 -14.47 -6.75
CA ALA A 96 17.15 -13.56 -7.74
C ALA A 96 16.43 -12.20 -7.72
N TRP A 97 15.10 -12.20 -7.58
CA TRP A 97 14.33 -10.98 -7.47
C TRP A 97 14.53 -10.26 -6.14
N PHE A 98 14.57 -10.98 -5.00
CA PHE A 98 14.93 -10.40 -3.72
C PHE A 98 16.29 -9.67 -3.78
N SER A 99 17.32 -10.35 -4.30
CA SER A 99 18.64 -9.74 -4.53
C SER A 99 18.58 -8.56 -5.49
N HIS A 100 17.72 -8.61 -6.50
CA HIS A 100 17.51 -7.49 -7.41
C HIS A 100 16.86 -6.30 -6.69
N VAL A 101 15.84 -6.50 -5.84
CA VAL A 101 15.17 -5.43 -5.07
C VAL A 101 16.16 -4.75 -4.13
N GLY A 102 16.92 -5.55 -3.37
CA GLY A 102 17.88 -5.11 -2.36
C GLY A 102 17.50 -5.61 -0.96
N PRO A 103 18.39 -5.49 0.04
CA PRO A 103 18.09 -5.90 1.41
C PRO A 103 17.00 -5.02 2.05
N PHE A 104 16.47 -5.49 3.19
CA PHE A 104 15.64 -4.65 4.06
C PHE A 104 16.44 -3.49 4.64
N ASP A 105 15.75 -2.42 5.02
CA ASP A 105 16.36 -1.28 5.71
C ASP A 105 16.68 -1.67 7.16
N GLU A 106 17.96 -1.59 7.54
CA GLU A 106 18.46 -1.96 8.87
C GLU A 106 18.63 -0.75 9.81
N GLY A 107 17.96 0.37 9.53
CA GLY A 107 18.05 1.61 10.34
C GLY A 107 17.54 1.49 11.78
N GLY A 108 17.01 0.33 12.18
CA GLY A 108 16.67 0.01 13.57
C GLY A 108 15.22 0.32 13.95
N GLN A 109 14.96 0.51 15.24
CA GLN A 109 13.61 0.70 15.77
C GLN A 109 12.90 1.90 15.13
N GLY A 110 11.63 1.72 14.78
CA GLY A 110 10.79 2.75 14.15
C GLY A 110 10.89 2.83 12.63
N VAL A 111 11.79 2.08 12.01
CA VAL A 111 11.84 1.92 10.54
C VAL A 111 10.73 0.94 10.11
N PRO A 112 9.89 1.28 9.12
CA PRO A 112 8.90 0.36 8.55
C PRO A 112 9.52 -0.48 7.41
N GLU A 113 10.47 -1.33 7.74
CA GLU A 113 11.32 -2.10 6.82
C GLU A 113 10.52 -2.88 5.77
N ASP A 114 9.42 -3.53 6.18
CA ASP A 114 8.52 -4.25 5.28
C ASP A 114 7.91 -3.33 4.23
N LEU A 115 7.40 -2.17 4.65
CA LEU A 115 6.79 -1.20 3.74
C LEU A 115 7.83 -0.63 2.76
N LEU A 116 9.04 -0.35 3.23
CA LEU A 116 10.12 0.19 2.39
C LEU A 116 10.56 -0.82 1.33
N PHE A 117 10.75 -2.08 1.73
CA PHE A 117 11.05 -3.16 0.79
C PHE A 117 9.93 -3.31 -0.23
N PHE A 118 8.66 -3.32 0.21
CA PHE A 118 7.50 -3.45 -0.67
C PHE A 118 7.41 -2.31 -1.69
N TYR A 119 7.66 -1.07 -1.27
CA TYR A 119 7.72 0.06 -2.20
C TYR A 119 8.88 -0.05 -3.18
N GLN A 120 10.05 -0.52 -2.74
CA GLN A 120 11.19 -0.72 -3.63
C GLN A 120 10.92 -1.82 -4.65
N HIS A 121 10.30 -2.91 -4.24
CA HIS A 121 9.79 -3.98 -5.09
C HIS A 121 8.88 -3.42 -6.20
N LEU A 122 7.87 -2.62 -5.84
CA LEU A 122 6.96 -1.99 -6.79
C LEU A 122 7.66 -0.98 -7.71
N ARG A 123 8.64 -0.22 -7.20
CA ARG A 123 9.44 0.74 -8.01
C ARG A 123 10.21 0.03 -9.11
N LYS A 124 10.68 -1.20 -8.87
CA LYS A 124 11.39 -2.01 -9.87
C LYS A 124 10.46 -2.77 -10.83
N GLY A 125 9.14 -2.55 -10.73
CA GLY A 125 8.15 -3.19 -11.58
C GLY A 125 7.73 -4.58 -11.10
N GLY A 126 8.00 -4.91 -9.83
CA GLY A 126 7.53 -6.14 -9.22
C GLY A 126 6.01 -6.17 -9.09
N GLY A 127 5.41 -7.34 -9.26
CA GLY A 127 3.97 -7.54 -9.08
C GLY A 127 3.63 -8.16 -7.73
N VAL A 128 2.33 -8.25 -7.43
CA VAL A 128 1.83 -8.79 -6.16
C VAL A 128 0.74 -9.81 -6.45
N LEU A 129 0.88 -10.99 -5.87
CA LEU A 129 -0.11 -12.06 -5.91
C LEU A 129 -0.51 -12.45 -4.50
N ARG A 130 -1.76 -12.89 -4.33
CA ARG A 130 -2.24 -13.47 -3.07
C ARG A 130 -2.91 -14.80 -3.35
N VAL A 131 -2.48 -15.83 -2.64
CA VAL A 131 -3.21 -17.10 -2.58
C VAL A 131 -4.41 -16.89 -1.65
N ASP A 132 -5.62 -17.08 -2.18
CA ASP A 132 -6.88 -16.84 -1.46
C ASP A 132 -7.26 -17.96 -0.48
N GLN A 133 -6.25 -18.49 0.20
CA GLN A 133 -6.35 -19.48 1.27
C GLN A 133 -5.73 -18.91 2.55
N THR A 134 -6.33 -19.24 3.70
CA THR A 134 -5.81 -18.85 5.00
C THR A 134 -4.64 -19.75 5.37
N LEU A 135 -3.41 -19.31 5.09
CA LEU A 135 -2.20 -20.11 5.29
C LEU A 135 -1.30 -19.59 6.42
N LEU A 136 -1.60 -18.43 7.00
CA LEU A 136 -0.86 -17.86 8.13
C LEU A 136 -1.77 -17.57 9.33
N LEU A 137 -1.33 -18.04 10.51
CA LEU A 137 -1.82 -17.56 11.81
C LEU A 137 -0.89 -16.45 12.29
N TYR A 138 -1.37 -15.21 12.26
CA TYR A 138 -0.64 -14.05 12.74
C TYR A 138 -0.99 -13.79 14.20
N ARG A 139 -0.07 -14.10 15.10
CA ARG A 139 -0.23 -13.83 16.53
C ARG A 139 0.01 -12.36 16.83
N HIS A 140 -0.99 -11.71 17.42
CA HIS A 140 -0.86 -10.37 17.98
C HIS A 140 -0.14 -10.46 19.32
N HIS A 141 0.80 -9.55 19.54
CA HIS A 141 1.53 -9.46 20.79
C HIS A 141 1.68 -7.98 21.20
N PRO A 142 1.48 -7.61 22.48
CA PRO A 142 1.57 -6.21 22.94
C PRO A 142 2.93 -5.54 22.73
N HIS A 143 3.99 -6.33 22.60
CA HIS A 143 5.37 -5.84 22.37
C HIS A 143 5.78 -5.96 20.89
N ALA A 144 4.83 -5.94 19.95
CA ALA A 144 5.15 -5.96 18.52
C ALA A 144 5.97 -4.71 18.11
N ALA A 145 7.01 -4.92 17.28
CA ALA A 145 7.88 -3.85 16.80
C ALA A 145 7.11 -2.73 16.07
N THR A 146 5.95 -3.05 15.48
CA THR A 146 5.04 -2.08 14.84
C THR A 146 4.66 -0.91 15.75
N HIS A 147 4.64 -1.10 17.08
CA HIS A 147 4.35 -0.01 18.03
C HIS A 147 5.46 1.06 18.08
N SER A 148 6.68 0.74 17.64
CA SER A 148 7.78 1.71 17.54
C SER A 148 7.68 2.60 16.29
N VAL A 149 6.92 2.19 15.29
CA VAL A 149 6.78 2.92 14.02
C VAL A 149 5.77 4.05 14.17
N LEU A 150 6.22 5.29 14.01
CA LEU A 150 5.35 6.46 14.12
C LEU A 150 4.40 6.58 12.92
N GLU A 151 3.17 7.02 13.18
CA GLU A 151 2.17 7.29 12.13
C GLU A 151 2.68 8.34 11.14
N THR A 152 3.45 9.33 11.60
CA THR A 152 4.09 10.36 10.76
C THR A 152 5.14 9.78 9.82
N THR A 153 5.86 8.73 10.24
CA THR A 153 6.81 8.00 9.39
C THR A 153 6.08 7.31 8.25
N ILE A 154 5.04 6.51 8.56
CA ILE A 154 4.19 5.85 7.55
C ILE A 154 3.56 6.87 6.61
N TRP A 155 3.01 7.95 7.16
CA TRP A 155 2.42 9.05 6.39
C TRP A 155 3.40 9.62 5.36
N THR A 156 4.63 9.91 5.79
CA THR A 156 5.67 10.50 4.93
C THR A 156 6.01 9.59 3.76
N HIS A 157 6.21 8.28 4.03
CA HIS A 157 6.47 7.31 2.96
C HIS A 157 5.29 7.15 2.01
N ARG A 158 4.04 7.13 2.51
CA ARG A 158 2.84 7.05 1.69
C ARG A 158 2.65 8.26 0.78
N VAL A 159 2.80 9.48 1.31
CA VAL A 159 2.69 10.71 0.50
C VAL A 159 3.74 10.70 -0.60
N ARG A 160 5.00 10.39 -0.26
CA ARG A 160 6.08 10.29 -1.23
C ARG A 160 5.77 9.25 -2.32
N PHE A 161 5.31 8.06 -1.93
CA PHE A 161 4.97 7.00 -2.89
C PHE A 161 3.79 7.38 -3.79
N LEU A 162 2.78 8.08 -3.26
CA LEU A 162 1.67 8.63 -4.03
C LEU A 162 2.16 9.63 -5.09
N GLU A 163 3.05 10.55 -4.70
CA GLU A 163 3.66 11.54 -5.62
C GLU A 163 4.56 10.90 -6.68
N GLU A 164 5.23 9.80 -6.34
CA GLU A 164 6.10 9.06 -7.27
C GLU A 164 5.31 8.22 -8.27
N ARG A 165 4.21 7.58 -7.85
CA ARG A 165 3.56 6.50 -8.62
C ARG A 165 2.23 6.88 -9.25
N ALA A 166 1.43 7.71 -8.59
CA ALA A 166 0.08 8.02 -9.02
C ALA A 166 -0.01 9.42 -9.62
N LEU A 167 0.43 10.44 -8.88
CA LEU A 167 0.21 11.83 -9.29
C LEU A 167 0.92 12.27 -10.59
N PRO A 168 2.01 11.63 -11.09
CA PRO A 168 2.61 12.04 -12.35
C PRO A 168 1.70 11.83 -13.56
N SER A 169 0.85 10.80 -13.55
CA SER A 169 -0.06 10.48 -14.66
C SER A 169 -1.32 11.37 -14.69
N TRP A 170 -1.56 12.14 -13.63
CA TRP A 170 -2.72 13.03 -13.53
C TRP A 170 -2.30 14.49 -13.75
N THR A 171 -3.03 15.19 -14.62
CA THR A 171 -2.87 16.64 -14.82
C THR A 171 -3.47 17.44 -13.65
N SER A 172 -4.57 16.93 -13.10
CA SER A 172 -5.28 17.48 -11.96
C SER A 172 -6.02 16.37 -11.21
N PHE A 173 -6.41 16.62 -9.96
CA PHE A 173 -7.21 15.68 -9.16
C PHE A 173 -7.99 16.38 -8.05
N THR A 174 -8.98 15.69 -7.49
CA THR A 174 -9.79 16.14 -6.35
C THR A 174 -9.40 15.35 -5.10
N ILE A 175 -9.32 16.01 -3.94
CA ILE A 175 -9.19 15.33 -2.64
C ILE A 175 -10.57 15.17 -2.03
N TRP A 176 -11.02 13.92 -1.85
CA TRP A 176 -12.27 13.64 -1.12
C TRP A 176 -11.95 13.57 0.38
N ASN A 177 -12.57 14.48 1.15
CA ASN A 177 -12.39 14.83 2.57
C ASN A 177 -11.86 16.26 2.70
N ALA A 178 -12.77 17.22 2.88
CA ALA A 178 -12.43 18.61 3.15
C ALA A 178 -12.10 18.88 4.64
N GLY A 179 -11.83 17.83 5.42
CA GLY A 179 -11.53 17.85 6.85
C GLY A 179 -10.05 17.56 7.17
N LYS A 180 -9.78 16.94 8.33
CA LYS A 180 -8.43 16.79 8.90
C LYS A 180 -7.47 16.03 7.97
N GLN A 181 -7.88 14.87 7.45
CA GLN A 181 -7.00 14.00 6.67
C GLN A 181 -6.72 14.56 5.27
N GLY A 182 -7.73 14.97 4.53
CA GLY A 182 -7.51 15.55 3.19
C GLY A 182 -6.72 16.87 3.25
N ARG A 183 -7.00 17.76 4.22
CA ARG A 183 -6.18 18.97 4.42
C ARG A 183 -4.76 18.65 4.87
N ARG A 184 -4.53 17.55 5.61
CA ARG A 184 -3.16 17.09 5.92
C ARG A 184 -2.46 16.64 4.65
N LEU A 185 -3.10 15.84 3.79
CA LEU A 185 -2.52 15.43 2.51
C LEU A 185 -2.10 16.63 1.69
N TYR A 186 -3.01 17.57 1.45
CA TYR A 186 -2.72 18.79 0.69
C TYR A 186 -1.49 19.56 1.19
N ARG A 187 -1.34 19.67 2.52
CA ARG A 187 -0.20 20.34 3.15
C ARG A 187 1.10 19.55 2.99
N SER A 188 1.02 18.22 2.99
CA SER A 188 2.18 17.33 2.85
C SER A 188 2.67 17.18 1.40
N LEU A 189 1.84 17.48 0.40
CA LEU A 189 2.24 17.45 -1.01
C LEU A 189 3.33 18.48 -1.32
N THR A 190 4.22 18.15 -2.25
CA THR A 190 5.12 19.12 -2.88
C THR A 190 4.33 20.24 -3.57
N ALA A 191 4.98 21.38 -3.82
CA ALA A 191 4.33 22.48 -4.54
C ALA A 191 3.83 22.07 -5.94
N ALA A 192 4.57 21.19 -6.64
CA ALA A 192 4.19 20.69 -7.96
C ALA A 192 2.91 19.85 -7.92
N SER A 193 2.85 18.84 -7.03
CA SER A 193 1.65 18.01 -6.88
C SER A 193 0.46 18.78 -6.33
N ARG A 194 0.71 19.72 -5.40
CA ARG A 194 -0.34 20.55 -4.80
C ARG A 194 -1.06 21.42 -5.82
N ARG A 195 -0.34 21.96 -6.83
CA ARG A 195 -0.95 22.74 -7.93
C ARG A 195 -1.92 21.92 -8.78
N LYS A 196 -1.82 20.59 -8.76
CA LYS A 196 -2.75 19.68 -9.46
C LYS A 196 -4.08 19.53 -8.70
N VAL A 197 -4.16 19.93 -7.43
CA VAL A 197 -5.39 19.82 -6.64
C VAL A 197 -6.36 20.93 -7.06
N VAL A 198 -7.43 20.54 -7.74
CA VAL A 198 -8.42 21.51 -8.26
C VAL A 198 -9.59 21.74 -7.30
N ALA A 199 -9.86 20.79 -6.40
CA ALA A 199 -10.92 20.90 -5.42
C ALA A 199 -10.69 19.97 -4.22
N PHE A 200 -11.30 20.32 -3.10
CA PHE A 200 -11.76 19.35 -2.13
C PHE A 200 -13.22 19.01 -2.41
N CYS A 201 -13.65 17.81 -2.03
CA CYS A 201 -15.08 17.50 -1.93
C CYS A 201 -15.45 16.82 -0.62
N ASP A 202 -16.72 16.98 -0.23
CA ASP A 202 -17.29 16.43 1.00
C ASP A 202 -18.81 16.25 0.86
N VAL A 203 -19.43 15.61 1.86
CA VAL A 203 -20.90 15.53 2.03
C VAL A 203 -21.38 16.51 3.11
N ASP A 204 -20.46 16.96 3.98
CA ASP A 204 -20.77 17.87 5.08
C ASP A 204 -21.08 19.28 4.55
N GLU A 205 -22.36 19.67 4.66
CA GLU A 205 -22.86 20.97 4.22
C GLU A 205 -22.14 22.16 4.85
N ASN A 206 -21.67 22.06 6.10
CA ASN A 206 -20.96 23.16 6.74
C ASN A 206 -19.59 23.38 6.08
N LYS A 207 -18.90 22.30 5.69
CA LYS A 207 -17.65 22.40 4.93
C LYS A 207 -17.89 22.93 3.53
N ILE A 208 -18.96 22.51 2.87
CA ILE A 208 -19.33 22.98 1.53
C ILE A 208 -19.69 24.47 1.55
N ARG A 209 -20.48 24.91 2.53
CA ARG A 209 -20.89 26.31 2.71
C ARG A 209 -19.71 27.26 2.95
N LYS A 210 -18.62 26.75 3.55
CA LYS A 210 -17.36 27.51 3.66
C LYS A 210 -16.78 27.90 2.29
N GLY A 211 -17.13 27.15 1.23
CA GLY A 211 -16.83 27.44 -0.17
C GLY A 211 -15.40 27.12 -0.61
N PHE A 212 -14.39 27.32 0.25
CA PHE A 212 -13.00 27.04 -0.06
C PHE A 212 -12.14 26.75 1.18
N TYR A 213 -11.03 26.06 0.93
CA TYR A 213 -9.91 25.90 1.85
C TYR A 213 -8.77 26.83 1.45
N CYS A 214 -8.26 27.61 2.41
CA CYS A 214 -7.05 28.41 2.27
C CYS A 214 -5.93 27.72 3.04
N TYR A 215 -4.77 27.51 2.39
CA TYR A 215 -3.60 27.01 3.11
C TYR A 215 -2.78 28.17 3.68
N GLU A 216 -2.96 28.42 4.98
CA GLU A 216 -2.35 29.58 5.65
C GLU A 216 -0.83 29.60 5.64
N GLY A 217 -0.17 28.44 5.58
CA GLY A 217 1.29 28.29 5.51
C GLY A 217 1.87 28.37 4.09
N ALA A 218 1.05 28.63 3.07
CA ALA A 218 1.55 28.85 1.72
C ALA A 218 2.30 30.20 1.63
N GLN A 219 3.45 30.19 0.96
CA GLN A 219 4.26 31.40 0.73
C GLN A 219 3.74 32.24 -0.44
N GLU A 220 2.95 31.64 -1.33
CA GLU A 220 2.35 32.30 -2.49
C GLU A 220 1.35 33.40 -2.11
N ARG A 221 1.33 34.49 -2.90
CA ARG A 221 0.41 35.63 -2.73
C ARG A 221 -0.29 35.96 -4.06
N PRO A 222 -1.63 35.98 -4.14
CA PRO A 222 -2.57 35.67 -3.05
C PRO A 222 -2.48 34.20 -2.60
N LYS A 223 -2.85 33.91 -1.35
CA LYS A 223 -2.81 32.54 -0.83
C LYS A 223 -3.73 31.64 -1.68
N PRO A 224 -3.30 30.39 -1.98
CA PRO A 224 -4.09 29.47 -2.78
C PRO A 224 -5.41 29.15 -2.08
N ARG A 225 -6.51 29.35 -2.81
CA ARG A 225 -7.87 29.02 -2.38
C ARG A 225 -8.35 27.84 -3.20
N VAL A 226 -8.54 26.71 -2.55
CA VAL A 226 -9.02 25.47 -3.19
C VAL A 226 -10.51 25.33 -2.90
N PRO A 227 -11.40 25.27 -3.91
CA PRO A 227 -12.83 25.18 -3.68
C PRO A 227 -13.20 23.90 -2.92
N ILE A 228 -14.28 23.97 -2.12
CA ILE A 228 -14.88 22.82 -1.46
C ILE A 228 -16.24 22.58 -2.13
N LEU A 229 -16.35 21.45 -2.82
CA LEU A 229 -17.54 21.08 -3.58
C LEU A 229 -18.34 19.99 -2.86
N HIS A 230 -19.63 19.90 -3.15
CA HIS A 230 -20.37 18.67 -2.88
C HIS A 230 -19.78 17.54 -3.75
N PHE A 231 -19.68 16.31 -3.23
CA PHE A 231 -19.03 15.21 -3.95
C PHE A 231 -19.59 14.95 -5.36
N ARG A 232 -20.92 15.11 -5.55
CA ARG A 232 -21.57 14.96 -6.88
C ARG A 232 -21.15 16.01 -7.91
N ALA A 233 -20.66 17.17 -7.47
CA ALA A 233 -20.19 18.23 -8.36
C ALA A 233 -18.68 18.15 -8.65
N ALA A 234 -17.96 17.30 -7.90
CA ALA A 234 -16.53 17.13 -8.06
C ALA A 234 -16.19 16.20 -9.22
N ARG A 235 -14.97 16.34 -9.77
CA ARG A 235 -14.52 15.57 -10.93
C ARG A 235 -13.37 14.63 -10.59
N PRO A 236 -13.35 13.41 -11.17
CA PRO A 236 -12.20 12.52 -11.06
C PRO A 236 -10.97 13.10 -11.80
N PRO A 237 -9.75 12.60 -11.51
CA PRO A 237 -9.48 11.52 -10.57
C PRO A 237 -9.54 11.98 -9.10
N PHE A 238 -9.87 11.06 -8.19
CA PHE A 238 -9.98 11.32 -6.74
C PHE A 238 -8.87 10.67 -5.93
N VAL A 239 -8.33 11.40 -4.97
CA VAL A 239 -7.62 10.81 -3.83
C VAL A 239 -8.57 10.77 -2.64
N LEU A 240 -8.95 9.55 -2.24
CA LEU A 240 -9.94 9.30 -1.21
C LEU A 240 -9.27 9.29 0.17
N CYS A 241 -9.39 10.38 0.92
CA CYS A 241 -8.91 10.48 2.30
C CYS A 241 -10.02 10.18 3.32
N VAL A 242 -10.94 9.29 2.98
CA VAL A 242 -12.04 8.82 3.84
C VAL A 242 -11.79 7.35 4.17
N LYS A 243 -11.83 7.01 5.46
CA LYS A 243 -11.63 5.64 5.93
C LYS A 243 -12.82 4.76 5.54
N LEU A 244 -12.51 3.59 5.02
CA LEU A 244 -13.48 2.54 4.72
C LEU A 244 -14.11 1.98 6.01
N ASP A 245 -15.34 1.46 5.89
CA ASP A 245 -16.07 0.79 6.97
C ASP A 245 -16.32 1.65 8.23
N LEU A 246 -16.32 2.98 8.10
CA LEU A 246 -16.60 3.89 9.24
C LEU A 246 -17.96 4.58 9.18
N THR A 247 -18.65 4.53 8.05
CA THR A 247 -19.88 5.30 7.82
C THR A 247 -21.11 4.41 7.65
N GLY A 248 -21.03 3.13 8.08
CA GLY A 248 -22.13 2.19 7.88
C GLY A 248 -22.46 1.90 6.41
N GLY A 249 -21.55 2.19 5.49
CA GLY A 249 -21.74 2.01 4.04
C GLY A 249 -22.07 3.30 3.28
N GLU A 250 -22.39 4.41 3.95
CA GLU A 250 -22.79 5.65 3.27
C GLU A 250 -21.71 6.21 2.33
N PHE A 251 -20.44 6.17 2.74
CA PHE A 251 -19.33 6.60 1.88
C PHE A 251 -19.20 5.70 0.66
N GLU A 252 -19.27 4.39 0.88
CA GLU A 252 -19.19 3.37 -0.16
C GLU A 252 -20.36 3.50 -1.15
N ASP A 253 -21.57 3.81 -0.69
CA ASP A 253 -22.76 4.08 -1.52
C ASP A 253 -22.58 5.34 -2.37
N ASN A 254 -22.08 6.42 -1.75
CA ASN A 254 -21.79 7.65 -2.47
C ASN A 254 -20.73 7.43 -3.56
N LEU A 255 -19.66 6.69 -3.26
CA LEU A 255 -18.64 6.34 -4.24
C LEU A 255 -19.20 5.48 -5.37
N ARG A 256 -20.03 4.46 -5.05
CA ARG A 256 -20.72 3.62 -6.05
C ARG A 256 -21.64 4.43 -6.95
N SER A 257 -22.33 5.44 -6.42
CA SER A 257 -23.24 6.30 -7.19
C SER A 257 -22.56 7.12 -8.29
N LEU A 258 -21.23 7.30 -8.21
CA LEU A 258 -20.46 8.03 -9.22
C LEU A 258 -20.00 7.14 -10.38
N HIS A 259 -20.19 5.82 -10.30
CA HIS A 259 -19.80 4.84 -11.33
C HIS A 259 -18.33 4.94 -11.78
N LEU A 260 -17.42 5.17 -10.83
CA LEU A 260 -15.99 5.35 -11.07
C LEU A 260 -15.22 4.04 -10.98
N GLN A 261 -14.09 3.96 -11.69
CA GLN A 261 -13.20 2.80 -11.66
C GLN A 261 -11.98 3.04 -10.76
N GLU A 262 -11.77 2.17 -9.77
CA GLU A 262 -10.59 2.19 -8.90
C GLU A 262 -9.29 2.03 -9.71
N GLY A 263 -8.24 2.77 -9.35
CA GLY A 263 -6.94 2.74 -10.03
C GLY A 263 -6.87 3.64 -11.27
N ARG A 264 -8.02 4.04 -11.82
CA ARG A 264 -8.14 4.98 -12.94
C ARG A 264 -8.71 6.32 -12.48
N ASP A 265 -9.90 6.28 -11.92
CA ASP A 265 -10.69 7.45 -11.54
C ASP A 265 -10.55 7.78 -10.05
N PHE A 266 -10.08 6.85 -9.23
CA PHE A 266 -9.77 7.14 -7.83
C PHE A 266 -8.75 6.19 -7.22
N LEU A 267 -8.14 6.63 -6.11
CA LEU A 267 -7.24 5.85 -5.26
C LEU A 267 -7.58 6.05 -3.78
N HIS A 268 -7.45 5.00 -2.98
CA HIS A 268 -7.61 5.07 -1.52
C HIS A 268 -6.34 5.60 -0.83
N PHE A 269 -6.48 6.65 -0.04
CA PHE A 269 -5.43 7.25 0.80
C PHE A 269 -5.94 7.50 2.23
N SER A 270 -6.54 6.46 2.83
CA SER A 270 -7.04 6.50 4.21
C SER A 270 -6.14 5.78 5.21
#